data_AF-A0A957FFK3-F1
#
_entry.id   AF-A0A957FFK3-F1
#
_cell.length_a   1.000
_cell.length_b   1.000
_cell.length_c   1.000
_cell.angle_alpha   90.00
_cell.angle_beta   90.00
_cell.angle_gamma   90.00
#
_symmetry.space_group_name_H-M   'P 1'
#
loop_
_entity.id
_entity.type
_entity.pdbx_description
1 polymer ?
#
loop_
_entity_poly.entity_id
_entity_poly.type
_entity_poly.pdbx_seq_one_letter_code
_entity_poly.pdbx_strand_id
1 'polypeptide(L)'
;MPKSTTYEINPPRERAFLVGAELKQERPLLPVEESLDELARLADTAGLEVVGRITQRFDRPNPATYIGPGKVEEVKMLVEETEADVIIFDDELTPRHQRELEK
;
A
#
# COMPACT_ATOMS: atom_id res chain seq x y z
N MET A 1 -14.51 34.57 -34.31
CA MET A 1 -14.45 33.20 -33.74
C MET A 1 -13.73 33.29 -32.41
N PRO A 2 -14.31 32.88 -31.27
CA PRO A 2 -13.59 32.84 -30.01
C PRO A 2 -12.48 31.77 -30.09
N LYS A 3 -11.27 32.14 -29.69
CA LYS A 3 -10.14 31.21 -29.59
C LYS A 3 -10.39 30.30 -28.39
N SER A 4 -10.53 28.99 -28.62
CA SER A 4 -10.56 27.99 -27.55
C SER A 4 -9.13 27.80 -27.06
N THR A 5 -8.83 28.32 -25.86
CA THR A 5 -7.57 28.03 -25.17
C THR A 5 -7.75 26.73 -24.40
N THR A 6 -7.09 25.67 -24.83
CA THR A 6 -7.04 24.39 -24.10
C THR A 6 -6.09 24.54 -22.91
N TYR A 7 -6.53 24.14 -21.72
CA TYR A 7 -5.68 23.96 -20.54
C TYR A 7 -5.49 22.47 -20.32
N GLU A 8 -4.24 22.01 -20.26
CA GLU A 8 -3.93 20.66 -19.77
C GLU A 8 -4.11 20.66 -18.25
N ILE A 9 -5.14 19.98 -17.77
CA ILE A 9 -5.27 19.59 -16.36
C ILE A 9 -4.78 18.16 -16.24
N ASN A 10 -3.58 17.98 -15.68
CA ASN A 10 -3.17 16.65 -15.26
C ASN A 10 -3.72 16.47 -13.83
N PRO A 11 -4.73 15.62 -13.60
CA PRO A 11 -5.22 15.39 -12.25
C PRO A 11 -4.05 14.88 -11.39
N PRO A 12 -3.92 15.34 -10.13
CA PRO A 12 -2.91 14.80 -9.23
C PRO A 12 -3.12 13.29 -9.08
N ARG A 13 -2.02 12.53 -9.12
CA ARG A 13 -2.04 11.08 -8.92
C ARG A 13 -2.27 10.81 -7.43
N GLU A 14 -3.16 9.87 -7.13
CA GLU A 14 -3.32 9.40 -5.74
C GLU A 14 -2.02 8.74 -5.26
N ARG A 15 -1.62 9.06 -4.03
CA ARG A 15 -0.37 8.63 -3.40
C ARG A 15 -0.58 7.31 -2.67
N ALA A 16 0.13 6.26 -3.08
CA ALA A 16 0.00 4.92 -2.55
C ALA A 16 1.17 4.55 -1.64
N PHE A 17 0.85 4.00 -0.47
CA PHE A 17 1.81 3.39 0.44
C PHE A 17 1.65 1.87 0.43
N LEU A 18 2.74 1.12 0.19
CA LEU A 18 2.68 -0.33 0.04
C LEU A 18 3.01 -1.06 1.35
N VAL A 19 2.27 -2.12 1.65
CA VAL A 19 2.51 -2.97 2.83
C VAL A 19 2.69 -4.42 2.38
N GLY A 20 3.90 -4.93 2.56
CA GLY A 20 4.22 -6.34 2.37
C GLY A 20 4.19 -7.10 3.69
N ALA A 21 3.71 -8.34 3.66
CA ALA A 21 3.78 -9.24 4.79
C ALA A 21 4.45 -10.55 4.39
N GLU A 22 5.16 -11.17 5.32
CA GLU A 22 5.79 -12.47 5.07
C GLU A 22 5.54 -13.40 6.26
N LEU A 23 4.85 -14.52 6.01
CA LEU A 23 4.75 -15.60 6.98
C LEU A 23 6.07 -16.36 7.03
N LYS A 24 6.70 -16.43 8.22
CA LYS A 24 7.99 -17.11 8.42
C LYS A 24 7.99 -18.58 8.00
N GLN A 25 6.83 -19.23 8.06
CA GLN A 25 6.69 -20.65 7.72
C GLN A 25 6.44 -20.89 6.23
N GLU A 26 6.05 -19.84 5.50
CA GLU A 26 5.78 -19.94 4.07
C GLU A 26 7.08 -19.74 3.28
N ARG A 27 7.12 -20.36 2.10
CA ARG A 27 8.18 -20.16 1.11
C ARG A 27 7.51 -19.59 -0.12
N PRO A 28 7.37 -18.26 -0.22
CA PRO A 28 6.74 -17.65 -1.37
C PRO A 28 7.57 -17.93 -2.64
N LEU A 29 6.91 -17.86 -3.79
CA LEU A 29 7.57 -18.04 -5.08
C LEU A 29 8.57 -16.91 -5.39
N LEU A 30 8.34 -15.74 -4.80
CA LEU A 30 9.17 -14.55 -4.92
C LEU A 30 9.45 -13.97 -3.52
N PRO A 31 10.64 -13.39 -3.29
CA PRO A 31 10.90 -12.59 -2.09
C PRO A 31 9.92 -11.41 -1.97
N VAL A 32 9.56 -11.03 -0.73
CA VAL A 32 8.62 -9.93 -0.47
C VAL A 32 9.03 -8.62 -1.14
N GLU A 33 10.32 -8.32 -1.20
CA GLU A 33 10.81 -7.10 -1.86
C GLU A 33 10.59 -7.11 -3.37
N GLU A 34 10.74 -8.26 -4.02
CA GLU A 34 10.48 -8.41 -5.47
C GLU A 34 8.98 -8.34 -5.77
N SER A 35 8.16 -8.89 -4.87
CA SER A 35 6.70 -8.79 -4.95
C SER A 35 6.25 -7.34 -4.84
N LEU A 36 6.78 -6.58 -3.87
CA LEU A 36 6.50 -5.15 -3.71
C LEU A 36 7.02 -4.31 -4.89
N ASP A 37 8.15 -4.67 -5.48
CA ASP A 37 8.65 -4.00 -6.68
C ASP A 37 7.69 -4.21 -7.87
N GLU A 38 7.06 -5.38 -8.00
CA GLU A 38 6.01 -5.62 -8.99
C GLU A 38 4.72 -4.86 -8.65
N LEU A 39 4.28 -4.91 -7.40
CA LEU A 39 3.11 -4.17 -6.94
C LEU A 39 3.27 -2.66 -7.21
N ALA A 40 4.47 -2.12 -7.03
CA ALA A 40 4.77 -0.72 -7.35
C ALA A 40 4.62 -0.42 -8.85
N ARG A 41 5.07 -1.33 -9.74
CA ARG A 41 4.87 -1.19 -11.20
C ARG A 41 3.40 -1.27 -11.59
N LEU A 42 2.63 -2.14 -10.93
CA LEU A 42 1.19 -2.26 -11.15
C LEU A 42 0.45 -1.00 -10.68
N ALA A 43 0.80 -0.48 -9.50
CA ALA A 43 0.26 0.77 -8.97
C ALA A 43 0.59 1.96 -9.90
N ASP A 44 1.81 2.04 -10.42
CA ASP A 44 2.19 3.07 -11.39
C ASP A 44 1.36 2.94 -12.68
N THR A 45 1.17 1.73 -13.19
CA THR A 45 0.31 1.46 -14.36
C THR A 45 -1.15 1.84 -14.11
N ALA A 46 -1.62 1.70 -12.87
CA ALA A 46 -2.96 2.10 -12.44
C ALA A 46 -3.11 3.62 -12.20
N GLY A 47 -2.04 4.40 -12.38
CA GLY A 47 -2.07 5.86 -12.21
C GLY A 47 -1.76 6.33 -10.79
N LEU A 48 -1.31 5.46 -9.89
CA LEU A 48 -0.94 5.80 -8.51
C LEU A 48 0.53 6.20 -8.40
N GLU A 49 0.86 7.14 -7.51
CA GLU A 49 2.23 7.50 -7.16
C GLU A 49 2.66 6.70 -5.92
N VAL A 50 3.63 5.79 -6.03
CA VAL A 50 4.12 5.06 -4.85
C VAL A 50 5.06 5.94 -4.04
N VAL A 51 4.67 6.24 -2.80
CA VAL A 51 5.40 7.19 -1.93
C VAL A 51 6.21 6.51 -0.83
N GLY A 52 6.01 5.21 -0.64
CA GLY A 52 6.74 4.43 0.36
C GLY A 52 6.29 2.98 0.39
N ARG A 53 7.06 2.17 1.11
CA ARG A 53 6.73 0.77 1.38
C ARG A 53 7.24 0.34 2.74
N ILE A 54 6.59 -0.66 3.33
CA ILE A 54 7.05 -1.32 4.55
C ILE A 54 6.76 -2.82 4.50
N THR A 55 7.61 -3.60 5.16
CA THR A 55 7.39 -5.04 5.32
C THR A 55 7.23 -5.43 6.79
N GLN A 56 6.44 -6.47 7.05
CA GLN A 56 6.46 -7.19 8.32
C GLN A 56 6.60 -8.68 8.12
N ARG A 57 7.55 -9.30 8.84
CA ARG A 57 7.67 -10.75 8.92
C ARG A 57 7.09 -11.29 10.24
N PHE A 58 6.22 -12.29 10.18
CA PHE A 58 5.54 -12.83 11.37
C PHE A 58 5.27 -14.35 11.28
N ASP A 59 5.04 -14.99 12.43
CA ASP A 59 4.70 -16.42 12.49
C ASP A 59 3.23 -16.70 12.16
N ARG A 60 2.33 -15.77 12.53
CA ARG A 60 0.90 -15.79 12.24
C ARG A 60 0.38 -14.36 12.08
N PRO A 61 -0.58 -14.11 11.16
CA PRO A 61 -1.18 -12.80 11.01
C PRO A 61 -1.99 -12.43 12.25
N ASN A 62 -2.08 -11.13 12.54
CA ASN A 62 -3.00 -10.63 13.55
C ASN A 62 -4.45 -10.83 13.05
N PRO A 63 -5.33 -11.51 13.81
CA PRO A 63 -6.69 -11.80 13.35
C PRO A 63 -7.59 -10.55 13.22
N ALA A 64 -7.18 -9.42 13.80
CA ALA A 64 -7.88 -8.15 13.67
C ALA A 64 -7.34 -7.33 12.50
N THR A 65 -6.02 -7.13 12.41
CA THR A 65 -5.40 -6.12 11.52
C THR A 65 -4.45 -6.69 10.48
N TYR A 66 -4.35 -8.02 10.35
CA TYR A 66 -3.36 -8.76 9.54
C TYR A 66 -1.90 -8.59 10.02
N ILE A 67 -1.44 -7.34 10.18
CA ILE A 67 -0.15 -6.95 10.76
C ILE A 67 -0.27 -6.69 12.28
N GLY A 68 0.86 -6.69 12.98
CA GLY A 68 0.89 -6.48 14.44
C GLY A 68 0.56 -5.03 14.84
N PRO A 69 0.08 -4.77 16.07
CA PRO A 69 -0.34 -3.41 16.49
C PRO A 69 0.79 -2.37 16.43
N GLY A 70 2.03 -2.75 16.76
CA GLY A 70 3.18 -1.85 16.61
C GLY A 70 3.48 -1.50 15.15
N LYS A 71 3.23 -2.44 14.22
CA LYS A 71 3.38 -2.19 12.79
C LYS A 71 2.25 -1.33 12.25
N VAL A 72 1.03 -1.48 12.77
CA VAL A 72 -0.10 -0.59 12.43
C VAL A 72 0.26 0.86 12.79
N GLU A 73 0.81 1.09 13.98
CA GLU A 73 1.24 2.44 14.40
C GLU A 73 2.35 2.99 13.49
N GLU A 74 3.33 2.15 13.15
CA GLU A 74 4.41 2.52 12.22
C GLU A 74 3.88 2.88 10.83
N VAL A 75 2.91 2.11 10.31
CA VAL A 75 2.22 2.42 9.04
C VAL A 75 1.48 3.75 9.14
N LYS A 76 0.77 4.03 10.24
CA LYS A 76 0.06 5.30 10.44
C LYS A 76 1.01 6.50 10.38
N MET A 77 2.13 6.44 11.12
CA MET A 77 3.14 7.50 11.09
C MET A 77 3.72 7.71 9.69
N LEU A 78 4.05 6.63 8.97
CA LEU A 78 4.64 6.72 7.63
C LEU A 78 3.65 7.22 6.59
N VAL A 79 2.37 6.85 6.70
CA VAL A 79 1.30 7.37 5.84
C VAL A 79 1.11 8.87 6.05
N GLU A 80 1.15 9.34 7.30
CA GLU A 80 1.11 10.77 7.62
C GLU A 80 2.34 11.52 7.11
N GLU A 81 3.54 10.97 7.32
CA GLU A 81 4.81 11.57 6.89
C GLU A 81 4.92 11.65 5.36
N THR A 82 4.43 10.62 4.66
CA THR A 82 4.48 10.54 3.19
C THR A 82 3.26 11.14 2.52
N GLU A 83 2.27 11.62 3.27
CA GLU A 83 1.00 12.13 2.74
C GLU A 83 0.34 11.11 1.78
N ALA A 84 0.28 9.84 2.16
CA ALA A 84 -0.35 8.81 1.31
C ALA A 84 -1.88 8.90 1.37
N ASP A 85 -2.53 8.84 0.20
CA ASP A 85 -3.98 8.83 0.05
C ASP A 85 -4.56 7.41 0.22
N VAL A 86 -3.79 6.39 -0.17
CA VAL A 86 -4.21 4.98 -0.17
C VAL A 86 -3.11 4.07 0.37
N ILE A 87 -3.50 3.01 1.07
CA ILE A 87 -2.62 1.94 1.52
C ILE A 87 -2.95 0.67 0.73
N ILE A 88 -1.95 0.05 0.12
CA ILE A 88 -2.12 -1.19 -0.66
C ILE A 88 -1.36 -2.31 0.05
N PHE A 89 -2.08 -3.37 0.41
CA PHE A 89 -1.48 -4.59 0.92
C PHE A 89 -1.16 -5.54 -0.24
N ASP A 90 0.02 -6.14 -0.23
CA ASP A 90 0.46 -7.16 -1.20
C ASP A 90 -0.25 -8.52 -0.98
N ASP A 91 -1.05 -8.62 0.07
CA ASP A 91 -1.83 -9.79 0.44
C ASP A 91 -3.32 -9.45 0.56
N GLU A 92 -4.16 -10.47 0.34
CA GLU A 92 -5.61 -10.31 0.47
C GLU A 92 -6.03 -10.05 1.92
N LEU A 93 -6.69 -8.92 2.14
CA LEU A 93 -7.27 -8.58 3.43
C LEU A 93 -8.70 -9.10 3.54
N THR A 94 -9.00 -9.82 4.61
CA THR A 94 -10.39 -10.18 4.94
C THR A 94 -11.22 -8.93 5.23
N PRO A 95 -12.56 -8.98 5.10
CA PRO A 95 -13.43 -7.84 5.45
C PRO A 95 -13.26 -7.36 6.90
N ARG A 96 -12.83 -8.25 7.80
CA ARG A 96 -12.51 -7.87 9.17
C ARG A 96 -11.22 -7.05 9.23
N HIS A 97 -10.17 -7.47 8.51
CA HIS A 97 -8.90 -6.74 8.48
C HIS A 97 -9.10 -5.30 7.99
N GLN A 98 -9.84 -5.14 6.89
CA GLN A 98 -10.15 -3.82 6.31
C GLN A 98 -10.85 -2.93 7.35
N ARG A 99 -11.94 -3.41 7.95
CA ARG A 99 -12.71 -2.66 8.97
C ARG A 99 -11.90 -2.27 10.21
N GLU A 100 -10.93 -3.09 10.61
CA GLU A 100 -10.10 -2.77 11.78
C GLU A 100 -8.95 -1.82 11.43
N LEU A 101 -8.42 -1.90 10.21
CA LEU A 101 -7.36 -1.00 9.71
C LEU A 101 -7.90 0.41 9.37
N GLU A 102 -9.17 0.52 8.99
CA GLU A 102 -9.87 1.79 8.74
C GLU A 102 -10.16 2.61 10.01
N LYS A 103 -9.85 2.09 11.21
CA LYS A 103 -10.06 2.76 12.51
C LYS A 103 -8.85 3.59 12.94
#